data_AF-A0AA88YNP3-F1
#
_entry.id   AF-A0AA88YNP3-F1
#
_cell.length_a   1.000
_cell.length_b   1.000
_cell.length_c   1.000
_cell.angle_alpha   90.00
_cell.angle_beta   90.00
_cell.angle_gamma   90.00
#
_symmetry.space_group_name_H-M   'P 1'
#
loop_
_entity.id
_entity.type
_entity.pdbx_description
1 polymer ?
#
loop_
_entity_poly.entity_id
_entity_poly.type
_entity_poly.pdbx_seq_one_letter_code
_entity_poly.pdbx_strand_id
1 'polypeptide(L)'
;MRMLDVDLASGFHCSQCEGDDGLSPEIIICDGTSVSFQRRMWSWDSEEDDQEYMDLTPSRFADRVFVEDPHVRKLLLRYASDDRSKRRTGYLRDLSNSEKANMFDYFKEVLPPFYQLLIEIEDNPTIMRPVFQRLLLCLASPSPVCSLIPPTEDIGTLFANIYKEIDIQQDPTLWNTLHNKLPVFFEIIQALPSGCQLLRPLLKELWSIAADPFCDALAQNKQLPPLKNTEMSFFPHLPALQSRGKYIADKSSEKRTKAYSQRCRKKNPGHPTLLPGVFTIFCPHGVCYGFQVMPNNESPNVPFTILRTRFKKAPKCVIYDNACKLHAYCISRDPLFFKDTVFYVDRLHWDNHKGCSLAYDLSLYPMYTHINSQCNEQANAGLQRIKDQLSYMTADNFMFHCSLYLWNKNIIKLQGLAKVIQ
;
A
#
# COMPACT_ATOMS: atom_id res chain seq x y z
N MET A 1 -3.44 -24.13 -40.27
CA MET A 1 -4.44 -23.12 -39.85
C MET A 1 -3.72 -22.18 -38.91
N ARG A 2 -3.30 -20.99 -39.37
CA ARG A 2 -2.65 -20.02 -38.47
C ARG A 2 -3.72 -19.53 -37.50
N MET A 3 -3.44 -19.59 -36.20
CA MET A 3 -4.31 -18.97 -35.20
C MET A 3 -4.58 -17.53 -35.64
N LEU A 4 -5.82 -17.06 -35.50
CA LEU A 4 -6.23 -15.70 -35.82
C LEU A 4 -5.12 -14.72 -35.40
N ASP A 5 -4.63 -13.88 -36.31
CA ASP A 5 -3.64 -12.83 -36.05
C ASP A 5 -4.28 -11.74 -35.16
N VAL A 6 -4.63 -12.11 -33.92
CA VAL A 6 -5.20 -11.21 -32.92
C VAL A 6 -4.04 -10.41 -32.36
N ASP A 7 -4.07 -9.10 -32.59
CA ASP A 7 -3.17 -8.18 -31.90
C ASP A 7 -3.59 -8.08 -30.42
N LEU A 8 -3.02 -8.98 -29.61
CA LEU A 8 -3.26 -9.02 -28.16
C LEU A 8 -2.79 -7.74 -27.45
N ALA A 9 -1.87 -6.96 -28.03
CA ALA A 9 -1.38 -5.74 -27.40
C ALA A 9 -2.47 -4.66 -27.38
N SER A 10 -3.23 -4.50 -28.48
CA SER A 10 -4.25 -3.47 -28.68
C SER A 10 -5.24 -3.26 -27.52
N GLY A 11 -5.54 -4.31 -26.75
CA GLY A 11 -6.52 -4.27 -25.67
C GLY A 11 -5.97 -3.83 -24.30
N PHE A 12 -4.66 -3.69 -24.11
CA PHE A 12 -4.06 -3.47 -22.77
C PHE A 12 -3.60 -2.03 -22.55
N HIS A 13 -4.27 -1.08 -23.17
CA HIS A 13 -4.04 0.36 -22.97
C HIS A 13 -5.38 1.05 -22.73
N CYS A 14 -5.39 2.02 -21.82
CA CYS A 14 -6.58 2.81 -21.49
C CYS A 14 -6.31 4.27 -21.82
N SER A 15 -7.02 4.82 -22.81
CA SER A 15 -6.87 6.20 -23.27
C SER A 15 -7.35 7.26 -22.27
N GLN A 16 -8.05 6.85 -21.21
CA GLN A 16 -8.50 7.73 -20.13
C GLN A 16 -7.49 7.82 -18.97
N CYS A 17 -6.41 7.03 -19.00
CA CYS A 17 -5.36 7.11 -17.99
C CYS A 17 -4.33 8.16 -18.40
N GLU A 18 -4.05 9.10 -17.51
CA GLU A 18 -3.12 10.21 -17.75
C GLU A 18 -1.85 10.03 -16.91
N GLY A 19 -1.03 9.04 -17.23
CA GLY A 19 0.30 8.94 -16.61
C GLY A 19 1.23 10.08 -17.04
N ASP A 20 2.18 10.42 -16.18
CA ASP A 20 3.28 11.35 -16.51
C ASP A 20 4.02 11.01 -17.82
N ASP A 21 4.03 9.73 -18.22
CA ASP A 21 4.66 9.25 -19.46
C ASP A 21 3.67 8.92 -20.58
N GLY A 22 2.39 9.24 -20.40
CA GLY A 22 1.29 8.99 -21.34
C GLY A 22 0.95 7.51 -21.57
N LEU A 23 1.62 6.59 -20.89
CA LEU A 23 1.49 5.14 -21.10
C LEU A 23 1.09 4.40 -19.82
N SER A 24 1.61 4.84 -18.67
CA SER A 24 1.38 4.18 -17.40
C SER A 24 0.19 4.78 -16.64
N PRO A 25 -0.57 4.00 -15.87
CA PRO A 25 -1.64 4.54 -15.03
C PRO A 25 -1.06 5.15 -13.73
N GLU A 26 -1.51 6.34 -13.34
CA GLU A 26 -1.11 6.97 -12.06
C GLU A 26 -1.71 6.27 -10.84
N ILE A 27 -2.89 5.67 -11.00
CA ILE A 27 -3.56 4.89 -9.98
C ILE A 27 -3.64 3.45 -10.47
N ILE A 28 -3.21 2.51 -9.65
CA ILE A 28 -3.35 1.08 -9.95
C ILE A 28 -4.18 0.37 -8.90
N ILE A 29 -4.90 -0.64 -9.35
CA ILE A 29 -5.62 -1.61 -8.54
C ILE A 29 -5.06 -2.97 -8.90
N CYS A 30 -4.45 -3.65 -7.94
CA CYS A 30 -3.73 -4.90 -8.18
C CYS A 30 -4.09 -5.96 -7.14
N ASP A 31 -3.99 -7.22 -7.52
CA ASP A 31 -4.24 -8.38 -6.66
C ASP A 31 -3.69 -9.66 -7.31
N GLY A 32 -3.46 -10.68 -6.48
CA GLY A 32 -3.11 -12.03 -6.91
C GLY A 32 -4.32 -12.95 -6.97
N THR A 33 -4.47 -13.72 -8.05
CA THR A 33 -5.49 -14.76 -8.19
C THR A 33 -4.89 -16.13 -8.39
N SER A 34 -5.49 -17.15 -7.79
CA SER A 34 -5.03 -18.54 -7.84
C SER A 34 -5.35 -19.26 -9.16
N VAL A 35 -4.96 -18.63 -10.28
CA VAL A 35 -5.06 -19.16 -11.65
C VAL A 35 -3.64 -19.34 -12.18
N SER A 36 -3.28 -20.57 -12.52
CA SER A 36 -1.91 -20.91 -12.89
C SER A 36 -1.88 -22.22 -13.70
N PHE A 37 -0.69 -22.76 -13.92
CA PHE A 37 -0.43 -24.05 -14.55
C PHE A 37 0.52 -24.91 -13.70
N GLN A 38 0.71 -26.16 -14.09
CA GLN A 38 1.56 -27.11 -13.35
C GLN A 38 3.02 -26.69 -13.33
N ARG A 39 3.63 -26.68 -12.14
CA ARG A 39 5.04 -26.30 -11.95
C ARG A 39 6.00 -27.09 -12.84
N ARG A 40 5.72 -28.38 -13.09
CA ARG A 40 6.55 -29.24 -13.96
C ARG A 40 6.59 -28.83 -15.43
N MET A 41 5.66 -27.99 -15.87
CA MET A 41 5.61 -27.47 -17.25
C MET A 41 6.52 -26.24 -17.41
N TRP A 42 7.34 -25.92 -16.41
CA TRP A 42 8.29 -24.83 -16.42
C TRP A 42 9.62 -25.26 -15.81
N SER A 43 10.72 -24.96 -16.50
CA SER A 43 12.07 -25.05 -15.94
C SER A 43 12.43 -23.73 -15.27
N TRP A 44 12.81 -23.81 -14.00
CA TRP A 44 13.42 -22.68 -13.32
C TRP A 44 14.88 -22.59 -13.75
N ASP A 45 15.20 -21.65 -14.62
CA ASP A 45 16.57 -21.17 -14.73
C ASP A 45 16.74 -20.10 -13.64
N SER A 46 17.27 -20.51 -12.50
CA SER A 46 17.83 -19.55 -11.56
C SER A 46 19.11 -19.02 -12.18
N GLU A 47 19.02 -17.92 -12.93
CA GLU A 47 20.21 -17.10 -13.15
C GLU A 47 20.66 -16.66 -11.75
N GLU A 48 21.75 -17.28 -11.27
CA GLU A 48 22.52 -16.79 -10.13
C GLU A 48 23.08 -15.44 -10.54
N ASP A 49 22.26 -14.41 -10.42
CA ASP A 49 22.64 -13.06 -10.76
C ASP A 49 23.62 -12.61 -9.65
N ASP A 50 24.92 -12.56 -9.96
CA ASP A 50 26.01 -12.02 -9.12
C ASP A 50 25.86 -10.49 -8.90
N GLN A 51 24.62 -10.01 -8.82
CA GLN A 51 24.29 -8.61 -8.57
C GLN A 51 24.61 -8.24 -7.12
N GLU A 52 25.30 -7.11 -6.97
CA GLU A 52 25.53 -6.49 -5.68
C GLU A 52 24.21 -6.06 -5.03
N TYR A 53 24.19 -6.11 -3.69
CA TYR A 53 23.06 -5.64 -2.92
C TYR A 53 23.07 -4.10 -2.85
N MET A 54 22.00 -3.48 -3.33
CA MET A 54 21.77 -2.05 -3.21
C MET A 54 21.37 -1.68 -1.78
N ASP A 55 21.99 -0.62 -1.27
CA ASP A 55 21.68 -0.01 0.03
C ASP A 55 21.10 1.38 -0.19
N LEU A 56 19.83 1.46 -0.57
CA LEU A 56 19.17 2.74 -0.87
C LEU A 56 18.48 3.37 0.34
N THR A 57 18.39 2.62 1.45
CA THR A 57 17.54 2.98 2.58
C THR A 57 18.35 3.08 3.87
N PRO A 58 18.57 4.29 4.39
CA PRO A 58 19.41 4.49 5.58
C PRO A 58 18.67 4.16 6.89
N SER A 59 17.32 4.19 6.87
CA SER A 59 16.48 3.99 8.06
C SER A 59 16.05 2.53 8.21
N ARG A 60 15.91 2.07 9.45
CA ARG A 60 15.30 0.77 9.79
C ARG A 60 13.80 0.93 9.89
N PHE A 61 13.09 -0.21 9.96
CA PHE A 61 11.64 -0.20 10.15
C PHE A 61 11.19 0.48 11.46
N ALA A 62 11.95 0.31 12.55
CA ALA A 62 11.63 0.88 13.87
C ALA A 62 11.64 2.41 13.84
N ASP A 63 12.54 3.00 13.06
CA ASP A 63 12.73 4.44 12.94
C ASP A 63 11.57 5.14 12.18
N ARG A 64 10.54 4.39 11.77
CA ARG A 64 9.41 4.89 10.97
C ARG A 64 8.06 4.74 11.66
N VAL A 65 8.02 4.07 12.81
CA VAL A 65 6.77 3.92 13.59
C VAL A 65 6.74 4.97 14.70
N PHE A 66 5.54 5.37 15.13
CA PHE A 66 5.41 6.38 16.17
C PHE A 66 5.82 5.87 17.56
N VAL A 67 5.29 4.71 17.96
CA VAL A 67 5.67 4.04 19.22
C VAL A 67 6.48 2.80 18.88
N GLU A 68 7.75 2.77 19.25
CA GLU A 68 8.65 1.64 18.96
C GLU A 68 8.34 0.39 19.80
N ASP A 69 7.93 0.57 21.06
CA ASP A 69 7.69 -0.52 22.00
C ASP A 69 6.37 -1.27 21.66
N PRO A 70 6.41 -2.59 21.35
CA PRO A 70 5.22 -3.36 21.05
C PRO A 70 4.22 -3.52 22.19
N HIS A 71 4.68 -3.52 23.44
CA HIS A 71 3.83 -3.58 24.62
C HIS A 71 3.09 -2.26 24.80
N VAL A 72 3.78 -1.13 24.73
CA VAL A 72 3.16 0.21 24.84
C VAL A 72 2.13 0.42 23.72
N ARG A 73 2.43 0.00 22.48
CA ARG A 73 1.44 0.04 21.38
C ARG A 73 0.14 -0.68 21.73
N LYS A 74 0.22 -1.85 22.39
CA LYS A 74 -0.98 -2.60 22.80
C LYS A 74 -1.76 -1.87 23.90
N LEU A 75 -1.07 -1.21 24.82
CA LEU A 75 -1.72 -0.38 25.84
C LEU A 75 -2.43 0.80 25.19
N LEU A 76 -1.77 1.53 24.28
CA LEU A 76 -2.38 2.66 23.58
C LEU A 76 -3.56 2.22 22.71
N LEU A 77 -3.45 1.07 22.03
CA LEU A 77 -4.53 0.50 21.23
C LEU A 77 -5.77 0.21 22.10
N ARG A 78 -5.56 -0.42 23.27
CA ARG A 78 -6.65 -0.69 24.22
C ARG A 78 -7.23 0.60 24.80
N TYR A 79 -6.40 1.61 25.05
CA TYR A 79 -6.84 2.92 25.56
C TYR A 79 -7.73 3.66 24.56
N ALA A 80 -7.39 3.58 23.27
CA ALA A 80 -8.16 4.18 22.18
C ALA A 80 -9.40 3.37 21.77
N SER A 81 -9.50 2.10 22.16
CA SER A 81 -10.57 1.21 21.69
C SER A 81 -11.89 1.42 22.44
N ASP A 82 -12.96 1.73 21.72
CA ASP A 82 -14.36 1.58 22.17
C ASP A 82 -14.87 0.14 21.98
N ASP A 83 -16.10 -0.16 22.44
CA ASP A 83 -16.64 -1.52 22.36
C ASP A 83 -16.77 -2.07 20.93
N ARG A 84 -16.89 -1.19 19.92
CA ARG A 84 -16.91 -1.58 18.50
C ARG A 84 -15.51 -1.94 18.02
N SER A 85 -14.51 -1.12 18.33
CA SER A 85 -13.12 -1.34 17.95
C SER A 85 -12.43 -2.43 18.78
N LYS A 86 -12.83 -2.70 20.03
CA LYS A 86 -12.38 -3.87 20.83
C LYS A 86 -12.68 -5.19 20.13
N ARG A 87 -13.86 -5.32 19.51
CA ARG A 87 -14.22 -6.50 18.69
C ARG A 87 -13.35 -6.61 17.44
N ARG A 88 -12.98 -5.47 16.85
CA ARG A 88 -12.09 -5.41 15.69
C ARG A 88 -10.65 -5.77 16.07
N THR A 89 -10.10 -5.20 17.13
CA THR A 89 -8.70 -5.38 17.55
C THR A 89 -8.46 -6.67 18.32
N GLY A 90 -9.51 -7.32 18.83
CA GLY A 90 -9.44 -8.56 19.61
C GLY A 90 -9.12 -8.33 21.10
N TYR A 91 -9.02 -7.08 21.55
CA TYR A 91 -8.76 -6.74 22.95
C TYR A 91 -10.06 -6.42 23.67
N LEU A 92 -10.65 -7.41 24.32
CA LEU A 92 -11.97 -7.28 24.98
C LEU A 92 -11.91 -6.63 26.38
N ARG A 93 -10.72 -6.41 26.94
CA ARG A 93 -10.53 -5.91 28.30
C ARG A 93 -10.00 -4.49 28.32
N ASP A 94 -10.66 -3.63 29.09
CA ASP A 94 -10.21 -2.27 29.41
C ASP A 94 -8.86 -2.26 30.14
N LEU A 95 -8.16 -1.12 30.10
CA LEU A 95 -6.93 -0.93 30.88
C LEU A 95 -7.25 -0.89 32.37
N SER A 96 -6.44 -1.56 33.16
CA SER A 96 -6.36 -1.29 34.60
C SER A 96 -5.70 0.07 34.86
N ASN A 97 -5.93 0.64 36.05
CA ASN A 97 -5.32 1.91 36.45
C ASN A 97 -3.78 1.85 36.41
N SER A 98 -3.18 0.72 36.81
CA SER A 98 -1.72 0.54 36.76
C SER A 98 -1.20 0.46 35.32
N GLU A 99 -1.88 -0.26 34.43
CA GLU A 99 -1.50 -0.31 33.01
C GLU A 99 -1.58 1.09 32.36
N LYS A 100 -2.60 1.87 32.69
CA LYS A 100 -2.76 3.24 32.20
C LYS A 100 -1.65 4.14 32.75
N ALA A 101 -1.35 4.06 34.05
CA ALA A 101 -0.25 4.83 34.66
C ALA A 101 1.09 4.54 33.98
N ASN A 102 1.44 3.25 33.83
CA ASN A 102 2.68 2.84 33.17
C ASN A 102 2.77 3.35 31.71
N MET A 103 1.65 3.36 31.00
CA MET A 103 1.59 3.90 29.64
C MET A 103 1.83 5.41 29.61
N PHE A 104 1.20 6.16 30.54
CA PHE A 104 1.36 7.60 30.65
C PHE A 104 2.79 7.98 31.07
N ASP A 105 3.40 7.23 32.00
CA ASP A 105 4.79 7.44 32.43
C ASP A 105 5.77 7.23 31.27
N TYR A 106 5.55 6.19 30.44
CA TYR A 106 6.34 5.99 29.22
C TYR A 106 6.24 7.20 28.28
N PHE A 107 5.03 7.68 27.98
CA PHE A 107 4.87 8.81 27.08
C PHE A 107 5.42 10.11 27.67
N LYS A 108 5.32 10.30 28.98
CA LYS A 108 5.88 11.46 29.67
C LYS A 108 7.38 11.57 29.47
N GLU A 109 8.10 10.45 29.50
CA GLU A 109 9.55 10.44 29.32
C GLU A 109 9.98 10.42 27.86
N VAL A 110 9.29 9.64 27.01
CA VAL A 110 9.76 9.35 25.65
C VAL A 110 9.12 10.26 24.59
N LEU A 111 7.87 10.67 24.78
CA LEU A 111 7.08 11.46 23.81
C LEU A 111 6.30 12.59 24.51
N PRO A 112 6.99 13.60 25.10
CA PRO A 112 6.34 14.62 25.92
C PRO A 112 5.19 15.38 25.22
N PRO A 113 5.28 15.77 23.92
CA PRO A 113 4.16 16.38 23.20
C PRO A 113 2.91 15.50 23.14
N PHE A 114 3.10 14.19 22.96
CA PHE A 114 1.99 13.24 22.95
C PHE A 114 1.41 13.03 24.35
N TYR A 115 2.27 13.00 25.38
CA TYR A 115 1.82 12.95 26.76
C TYR A 115 0.92 14.15 27.12
N GLN A 116 1.29 15.37 26.71
CA GLN A 116 0.46 16.56 26.94
C GLN A 116 -0.91 16.41 26.27
N LEU A 117 -0.95 15.93 25.03
CA LEU A 117 -2.21 15.63 24.35
C LEU A 117 -3.06 14.60 25.11
N LEU A 118 -2.44 13.55 25.67
CA LEU A 118 -3.17 12.56 26.48
C LEU A 118 -3.74 13.16 27.76
N ILE A 119 -3.05 14.11 28.41
CA ILE A 119 -3.58 14.81 29.58
C ILE A 119 -4.80 15.65 29.20
N GLU A 120 -4.72 16.44 28.13
CA GLU A 120 -5.85 17.23 27.61
C GLU A 120 -7.06 16.34 27.27
N ILE A 121 -6.82 15.15 26.71
CA ILE A 121 -7.87 14.17 26.46
C ILE A 121 -8.49 13.65 27.77
N GLU A 122 -7.70 13.48 28.83
CA GLU A 122 -8.16 13.01 30.14
C GLU A 122 -8.88 14.07 30.97
N ASP A 123 -8.66 15.35 30.69
CA ASP A 123 -9.40 16.44 31.36
C ASP A 123 -10.88 16.44 30.97
N ASN A 124 -11.21 16.03 29.74
CA ASN A 124 -12.60 15.85 29.30
C ASN A 124 -12.78 14.59 28.42
N PRO A 125 -12.76 13.39 29.02
CA PRO A 125 -12.63 12.15 28.27
C PRO A 125 -13.89 11.78 27.48
N THR A 126 -15.06 12.27 27.88
CA THR A 126 -16.33 12.01 27.18
C THR A 126 -16.42 12.75 25.85
N ILE A 127 -15.80 13.93 25.75
CA ILE A 127 -15.81 14.76 24.54
C ILE A 127 -14.54 14.53 23.72
N MET A 128 -13.37 14.53 24.37
CA MET A 128 -12.08 14.50 23.68
C MET A 128 -11.75 13.12 23.13
N ARG A 129 -11.99 12.02 23.87
CA ARG A 129 -11.60 10.69 23.39
C ARG A 129 -12.25 10.32 22.06
N PRO A 130 -13.56 10.53 21.82
CA PRO A 130 -14.16 10.28 20.52
C PRO A 130 -13.54 11.09 19.38
N VAL A 131 -13.19 12.37 19.63
CA VAL A 131 -12.55 13.25 18.63
C VAL A 131 -11.18 12.73 18.23
N PHE A 132 -10.35 12.34 19.20
CA PHE A 132 -8.98 11.88 18.94
C PHE A 132 -8.86 10.38 18.66
N GLN A 133 -9.95 9.62 18.77
CA GLN A 133 -9.94 8.15 18.74
C GLN A 133 -9.19 7.58 17.53
N ARG A 134 -9.53 8.06 16.33
CA ARG A 134 -8.94 7.57 15.09
C ARG A 134 -7.44 7.86 15.01
N LEU A 135 -7.02 9.03 15.47
CA LEU A 135 -5.59 9.36 15.55
C LEU A 135 -4.88 8.42 16.52
N LEU A 136 -5.42 8.22 17.72
CA LEU A 136 -4.82 7.30 18.71
C LEU A 136 -4.71 5.86 18.17
N LEU A 137 -5.71 5.37 17.45
CA LEU A 137 -5.67 4.06 16.79
C LEU A 137 -4.57 3.98 15.72
N CYS A 138 -4.40 5.03 14.90
CA CYS A 138 -3.32 5.11 13.92
C CYS A 138 -1.94 5.10 14.59
N LEU A 139 -1.75 5.91 15.63
CA LEU A 139 -0.50 6.04 16.39
C LEU A 139 -0.13 4.78 17.17
N ALA A 140 -1.14 4.01 17.62
CA ALA A 140 -0.94 2.70 18.25
C ALA A 140 -0.55 1.60 17.25
N SER A 141 -0.75 1.82 15.95
CA SER A 141 -0.49 0.81 14.94
C SER A 141 1.02 0.65 14.66
N PRO A 142 1.51 -0.54 14.29
CA PRO A 142 2.89 -0.77 13.87
C PRO A 142 3.12 -0.34 12.41
N SER A 143 2.41 0.69 11.94
CA SER A 143 2.48 1.19 10.57
C SER A 143 3.48 2.34 10.47
N PRO A 144 4.16 2.52 9.33
CA PRO A 144 4.95 3.72 9.10
C PRO A 144 4.13 5.00 9.28
N VAL A 145 4.66 6.01 9.97
CA VAL A 145 3.99 7.32 10.16
C VAL A 145 3.73 8.00 8.81
N CYS A 146 4.61 7.78 7.82
CA CYS A 146 4.41 8.27 6.46
C CYS A 146 3.15 7.71 5.75
N SER A 147 2.52 6.65 6.27
CA SER A 147 1.20 6.22 5.79
C SER A 147 0.08 7.17 6.24
N LEU A 148 0.22 7.78 7.41
CA LEU A 148 -0.71 8.74 7.99
C LEU A 148 -0.41 10.17 7.54
N ILE A 149 0.89 10.49 7.37
CA ILE A 149 1.38 11.79 6.93
C ILE A 149 2.35 11.57 5.75
N PRO A 150 1.85 11.51 4.51
CA PRO A 150 2.74 11.43 3.35
C PRO A 150 3.70 12.64 3.31
N PRO A 151 5.02 12.46 3.14
CA PRO A 151 5.98 13.56 3.15
C PRO A 151 6.08 14.26 1.79
N THR A 152 4.92 14.75 1.31
CA THR A 152 4.79 15.50 0.05
C THR A 152 4.96 17.01 0.29
N GLU A 153 5.33 17.75 -0.76
CA GLU A 153 5.59 19.18 -0.68
C GLU A 153 4.39 20.00 -0.18
N ASP A 154 3.18 19.63 -0.61
CA ASP A 154 1.95 20.31 -0.23
C ASP A 154 1.56 20.07 1.24
N ILE A 155 1.84 18.88 1.78
CA ILE A 155 1.67 18.61 3.22
C ILE A 155 2.71 19.38 4.03
N GLY A 156 3.96 19.46 3.54
CA GLY A 156 5.00 20.30 4.15
C GLY A 156 4.59 21.77 4.21
N THR A 157 3.99 22.28 3.13
CA THR A 157 3.45 23.64 3.06
C THR A 157 2.29 23.84 4.03
N LEU A 158 1.36 22.90 4.10
CA LEU A 158 0.26 22.91 5.07
C LEU A 158 0.79 22.99 6.51
N PHE A 159 1.75 22.14 6.86
CA PHE A 159 2.32 22.09 8.20
C PHE A 159 3.12 23.36 8.53
N ALA A 160 3.86 23.92 7.58
CA ALA A 160 4.54 25.21 7.75
C ALA A 160 3.56 26.34 8.10
N ASN A 161 2.36 26.36 7.51
CA ASN A 161 1.31 27.32 7.86
C ASN A 161 0.72 27.07 9.25
N ILE A 162 0.46 25.80 9.61
CA ILE A 162 0.02 25.42 10.97
C ILE A 162 1.04 25.86 12.03
N TYR A 163 2.34 25.74 11.75
CA TYR A 163 3.42 26.14 12.66
C TYR A 163 3.53 27.66 12.81
N LYS A 164 3.17 28.43 11.78
CA LYS A 164 3.09 29.89 11.79
C LYS A 164 1.79 30.44 12.39
N GLU A 165 0.92 29.56 12.88
CA GLU A 165 -0.39 29.92 13.44
C GLU A 165 -1.34 30.60 12.44
N ILE A 166 -1.15 30.34 11.15
CA ILE A 166 -2.05 30.82 10.11
C ILE A 166 -3.34 30.00 10.19
N ASP A 167 -4.49 30.69 10.13
CA ASP A 167 -5.80 30.03 10.10
C ASP A 167 -6.01 29.32 8.77
N ILE A 168 -5.73 28.01 8.76
CA ILE A 168 -5.87 27.16 7.58
C ILE A 168 -7.32 26.94 7.15
N GLN A 169 -8.32 27.27 7.98
CA GLN A 169 -9.73 27.13 7.62
C GLN A 169 -10.18 28.24 6.65
N GLN A 170 -9.47 29.38 6.65
CA GLN A 170 -9.74 30.51 5.75
C GLN A 170 -9.09 30.34 4.38
N ASP A 171 -8.12 29.44 4.25
CA ASP A 171 -7.45 29.13 2.99
C ASP A 171 -8.08 27.86 2.36
N PRO A 172 -8.88 27.99 1.28
CA PRO A 172 -9.55 26.85 0.67
C PRO A 172 -8.59 25.79 0.14
N THR A 173 -7.38 26.19 -0.28
CA THR A 173 -6.37 25.27 -0.80
C THR A 173 -5.80 24.42 0.34
N LEU A 174 -5.39 25.05 1.45
CA LEU A 174 -4.89 24.33 2.63
C LEU A 174 -5.96 23.45 3.26
N TRP A 175 -7.20 23.94 3.35
CA TRP A 175 -8.33 23.19 3.87
C TRP A 175 -8.64 21.95 3.01
N ASN A 176 -8.64 22.10 1.68
CA ASN A 176 -8.83 20.98 0.77
C ASN A 176 -7.67 19.97 0.83
N THR A 177 -6.42 20.42 1.01
CA THR A 177 -5.28 19.51 1.21
C THR A 177 -5.45 18.70 2.49
N LEU A 178 -5.84 19.34 3.59
CA LEU A 178 -6.11 18.66 4.87
C LEU A 178 -7.24 17.64 4.70
N HIS A 179 -8.36 18.03 4.07
CA HIS A 179 -9.52 17.16 3.86
C HIS A 179 -9.19 15.93 3.01
N ASN A 180 -8.50 16.14 1.89
CA ASN A 180 -8.27 15.09 0.90
C ASN A 180 -7.09 14.18 1.23
N LYS A 181 -6.05 14.69 1.91
CA LYS A 181 -4.82 13.92 2.16
C LYS A 181 -4.64 13.50 3.61
N LEU A 182 -5.26 14.21 4.56
CA LEU A 182 -5.08 14.00 6.00
C LEU A 182 -6.44 13.92 6.73
N PRO A 183 -7.37 13.05 6.30
CA PRO A 183 -8.76 13.03 6.80
C PRO A 183 -8.87 12.80 8.32
N VAL A 184 -7.94 12.04 8.91
CA VAL A 184 -7.89 11.82 10.37
C VAL A 184 -7.63 13.12 11.14
N PHE A 185 -6.77 14.00 10.63
CA PHE A 185 -6.50 15.30 11.24
C PHE A 185 -7.58 16.32 10.90
N PHE A 186 -8.13 16.25 9.68
CA PHE A 186 -9.27 17.06 9.26
C PHE A 186 -10.45 16.91 10.23
N GLU A 187 -10.84 15.68 10.57
CA GLU A 187 -11.96 15.41 11.48
C GLU A 187 -11.75 16.02 12.86
N ILE A 188 -10.51 15.97 13.38
CA ILE A 188 -10.17 16.59 14.67
C ILE A 188 -10.30 18.11 14.60
N ILE A 189 -9.70 18.72 13.58
CA ILE A 189 -9.67 20.19 13.42
C ILE A 189 -11.07 20.73 13.11
N GLN A 190 -11.89 19.95 12.40
CA GLN A 190 -13.29 20.29 12.13
C GLN A 190 -14.14 20.20 13.40
N ALA A 191 -13.94 19.18 14.23
CA ALA A 191 -14.70 18.98 15.46
C ALA A 191 -14.28 19.92 16.60
N LEU A 192 -13.04 20.39 16.59
CA LEU A 192 -12.46 21.20 17.65
C LEU A 192 -11.76 22.43 17.08
N PRO A 193 -12.31 23.65 17.27
CA PRO A 193 -11.69 24.89 16.77
C PRO A 193 -10.26 25.13 17.28
N SER A 194 -9.91 24.67 18.49
CA SER A 194 -8.55 24.70 19.04
C SER A 194 -7.67 23.52 18.60
N GLY A 195 -8.18 22.62 17.76
CA GLY A 195 -7.51 21.37 17.36
C GLY A 195 -6.15 21.59 16.72
N CYS A 196 -6.00 22.65 15.91
CA CYS A 196 -4.69 23.01 15.34
C CYS A 196 -3.65 23.36 16.41
N GLN A 197 -4.04 24.06 17.48
CA GLN A 197 -3.13 24.45 18.57
C GLN A 197 -2.69 23.22 19.37
N LEU A 198 -3.65 22.35 19.72
CA LEU A 198 -3.39 21.12 20.47
C LEU A 198 -2.51 20.13 19.69
N LEU A 199 -2.75 19.99 18.39
CA LEU A 199 -2.00 19.04 17.55
C LEU A 199 -0.61 19.56 17.15
N ARG A 200 -0.37 20.87 17.16
CA ARG A 200 0.86 21.47 16.61
C ARG A 200 2.16 20.85 17.16
N PRO A 201 2.33 20.65 18.48
CA PRO A 201 3.55 20.04 19.01
C PRO A 201 3.75 18.61 18.49
N LEU A 202 2.69 17.80 18.49
CA LEU A 202 2.70 16.43 18.00
C LEU A 202 2.97 16.35 16.49
N LEU A 203 2.40 17.27 15.70
CA LEU A 203 2.60 17.29 14.24
C LEU A 203 4.06 17.51 13.85
N LYS A 204 4.85 18.24 14.65
CA LYS A 204 6.30 18.39 14.41
C LYS A 204 7.03 17.06 14.54
N GLU A 205 6.74 16.29 15.59
CA GLU A 205 7.33 14.97 15.80
C GLU A 205 6.92 14.00 14.70
N LEU A 206 5.62 13.94 14.39
CA LEU A 206 5.10 13.04 13.36
C LEU A 206 5.66 13.38 11.97
N TRP A 207 5.85 14.66 11.65
CA TRP A 207 6.47 15.08 10.39
C TRP A 207 7.92 14.60 10.28
N SER A 208 8.72 14.74 11.35
CA SER A 208 10.10 14.23 11.37
C SER A 208 10.12 12.73 11.07
N ILE A 209 9.37 11.94 11.84
CA ILE A 209 9.32 10.47 11.69
C ILE A 209 8.83 10.08 10.27
N ALA A 210 7.92 10.86 9.68
CA ALA A 210 7.42 10.61 8.34
C ALA A 210 8.42 10.96 7.24
N ALA A 211 9.17 12.06 7.37
CA ALA A 211 10.04 12.60 6.33
C ALA A 211 11.48 12.06 6.39
N ASP A 212 12.02 11.81 7.58
CA ASP A 212 13.40 11.36 7.81
C ASP A 212 13.80 10.13 6.99
N PRO A 213 12.93 9.12 6.78
CA PRO A 213 13.27 7.96 5.95
C PRO A 213 13.64 8.29 4.50
N PHE A 214 13.30 9.49 4.02
CA PHE A 214 13.50 9.95 2.65
C PHE A 214 14.62 10.99 2.52
N CYS A 215 15.05 11.62 3.62
CA CYS A 215 16.05 12.69 3.59
C CYS A 215 17.44 12.20 3.16
N ASP A 216 17.92 11.12 3.78
CA ASP A 216 19.25 10.55 3.52
C ASP A 216 19.19 9.33 2.57
N ALA A 217 18.03 9.08 1.97
CA ALA A 217 17.85 7.98 1.05
C ALA A 217 18.65 8.19 -0.24
N LEU A 218 19.19 7.11 -0.79
CA LEU A 218 20.00 7.16 -1.99
C LEU A 218 19.14 6.85 -3.22
N ALA A 219 19.31 7.64 -4.27
CA ALA A 219 18.69 7.35 -5.56
C ALA A 219 19.40 6.17 -6.23
N GLN A 220 18.64 5.33 -6.92
CA GLN A 220 19.25 4.34 -7.80
C GLN A 220 19.85 5.04 -9.02
N ASN A 221 21.17 5.24 -8.99
CA ASN A 221 21.89 5.99 -10.03
C ASN A 221 22.25 5.14 -11.28
N LYS A 222 21.96 3.84 -11.25
CA LYS A 222 22.28 2.91 -12.35
C LYS A 222 21.04 2.15 -12.78
N GLN A 223 20.59 2.39 -14.01
CA GLN A 223 19.59 1.54 -14.64
C GLN A 223 20.19 0.14 -14.79
N LEU A 224 19.52 -0.84 -14.20
CA LEU A 224 19.94 -2.22 -14.34
C LEU A 224 19.44 -2.73 -15.69
N PRO A 225 20.23 -3.50 -16.46
CA PRO A 225 19.75 -4.05 -17.72
C PRO A 225 18.47 -4.86 -17.46
N PRO A 226 17.43 -4.74 -18.30
CA PRO A 226 16.24 -5.56 -18.16
C PRO A 226 16.63 -7.04 -18.22
N LEU A 227 15.95 -7.86 -17.41
CA LEU A 227 16.13 -9.32 -17.45
C LEU A 227 15.83 -9.81 -18.87
N LYS A 228 16.71 -10.65 -19.41
CA LYS A 228 16.54 -11.24 -20.74
C LYS A 228 15.30 -12.14 -20.82
N ASN A 229 14.86 -12.69 -19.69
CA ASN A 229 13.79 -13.67 -19.65
C ASN A 229 12.53 -13.14 -18.91
N THR A 230 11.59 -12.56 -19.65
CA THR A 230 10.29 -12.08 -19.15
C THR A 230 9.13 -13.01 -19.49
N GLU A 231 9.40 -14.25 -19.91
CA GLU A 231 8.43 -15.21 -20.46
C GLU A 231 7.19 -15.43 -19.57
N MET A 232 7.33 -15.23 -18.26
CA MET A 232 6.26 -15.41 -17.27
C MET A 232 5.48 -14.12 -16.95
N SER A 233 5.53 -13.14 -17.86
CA SER A 233 4.83 -11.87 -17.70
C SER A 233 4.35 -11.34 -19.04
N PHE A 234 3.16 -10.77 -19.05
CA PHE A 234 2.56 -10.17 -20.24
C PHE A 234 2.08 -8.76 -19.89
N PHE A 235 2.83 -7.76 -20.36
CA PHE A 235 2.57 -6.33 -20.15
C PHE A 235 2.93 -5.54 -21.41
N PRO A 236 2.08 -5.56 -22.44
CA PRO A 236 2.44 -5.02 -23.77
C PRO A 236 2.71 -3.51 -23.76
N HIS A 237 2.04 -2.75 -22.89
CA HIS A 237 2.22 -1.29 -22.76
C HIS A 237 3.00 -0.87 -21.50
N LEU A 238 3.48 -1.84 -20.72
CA LEU A 238 4.37 -1.61 -19.57
C LEU A 238 5.59 -2.53 -19.69
N PRO A 239 6.46 -2.33 -20.70
CA PRO A 239 7.62 -3.19 -20.92
C PRO A 239 8.59 -3.13 -19.73
N ALA A 240 9.43 -4.16 -19.60
CA ALA A 240 10.46 -4.16 -18.57
C ALA A 240 11.53 -3.13 -18.93
N LEU A 241 11.66 -2.09 -18.09
CA LEU A 241 12.61 -1.00 -18.24
C LEU A 241 13.97 -1.38 -17.65
N GLN A 242 13.98 -2.25 -16.63
CA GLN A 242 15.18 -2.67 -15.92
C GLN A 242 14.92 -3.94 -15.09
N SER A 243 15.98 -4.56 -14.58
CA SER A 243 15.85 -5.61 -13.56
C SER A 243 15.47 -5.02 -12.19
N ARG A 244 14.93 -5.88 -11.31
CA ARG A 244 14.56 -5.51 -9.93
C ARG A 244 15.79 -5.13 -9.10
N GLY A 245 16.92 -5.80 -9.33
CA GLY A 245 18.08 -5.78 -8.46
C GLY A 245 17.89 -6.55 -7.14
N LYS A 246 18.94 -6.58 -6.31
CA LYS A 246 18.94 -7.10 -4.93
C LYS A 246 19.07 -5.94 -3.95
N TYR A 247 18.35 -5.98 -2.83
CA TYR A 247 18.38 -4.92 -1.80
C TYR A 247 18.88 -5.48 -0.48
N ILE A 248 19.63 -4.72 0.33
CA ILE A 248 20.11 -5.19 1.65
C ILE A 248 18.97 -5.75 2.51
N ALA A 249 17.78 -5.16 2.42
CA ALA A 249 16.57 -5.64 3.10
C ALA A 249 16.21 -7.10 2.78
N ASP A 250 16.60 -7.62 1.61
CA ASP A 250 16.36 -9.00 1.19
C ASP A 250 17.16 -10.02 2.02
N LYS A 251 18.41 -9.69 2.41
CA LYS A 251 19.28 -10.53 3.28
C LYS A 251 18.58 -10.89 4.59
N SER A 252 17.78 -9.94 5.10
CA SER A 252 17.08 -10.08 6.37
C SER A 252 15.78 -10.88 6.26
N SER A 253 15.23 -11.02 5.05
CA SER A 253 14.06 -11.83 4.75
C SER A 253 14.42 -13.31 4.62
N GLU A 254 15.63 -13.60 4.12
CA GLU A 254 16.21 -14.94 4.01
C GLU A 254 16.48 -15.59 5.38
N LYS A 255 16.75 -14.78 6.42
CA LYS A 255 17.05 -15.25 7.79
C LYS A 255 15.86 -15.31 8.75
N ARG A 256 14.70 -14.72 8.42
CA ARG A 256 13.60 -14.49 9.40
C ARG A 256 12.41 -15.42 9.21
N THR A 257 12.45 -16.58 9.87
CA THR A 257 11.28 -17.47 9.97
C THR A 257 10.32 -17.16 11.13
N LYS A 258 10.63 -16.30 12.11
CA LYS A 258 9.78 -16.21 13.34
C LYS A 258 9.49 -14.85 14.00
N ALA A 259 10.09 -13.72 13.62
CA ALA A 259 9.96 -12.47 14.41
C ALA A 259 8.87 -11.47 13.95
N TYR A 260 8.22 -11.66 12.79
CA TYR A 260 7.28 -10.69 12.19
C TYR A 260 5.80 -11.10 12.29
N SER A 261 5.46 -11.93 13.27
CA SER A 261 4.25 -12.76 13.30
C SER A 261 2.94 -12.05 13.65
N GLN A 262 2.91 -10.72 13.78
CA GLN A 262 1.69 -9.96 14.15
C GLN A 262 1.02 -9.20 13.00
N ARG A 263 1.43 -9.38 11.74
CA ARG A 263 0.80 -8.68 10.59
C ARG A 263 -0.13 -9.55 9.75
N CYS A 264 -1.35 -9.06 9.54
CA CYS A 264 -2.45 -9.55 8.68
C CYS A 264 -1.99 -10.58 7.64
N ARG A 265 -2.17 -11.87 7.90
CA ARG A 265 -1.58 -12.95 7.08
C ARG A 265 -2.66 -13.57 6.19
N LYS A 266 -2.52 -13.46 4.86
CA LYS A 266 -3.14 -14.38 3.89
C LYS A 266 -2.40 -15.72 4.04
N LYS A 267 -2.99 -16.68 4.76
CA LYS A 267 -2.44 -18.04 4.88
C LYS A 267 -3.15 -18.93 3.87
N ASN A 268 -2.53 -19.16 2.71
CA ASN A 268 -2.93 -20.27 1.83
C ASN A 268 -1.78 -21.28 1.79
N PRO A 269 -1.97 -22.53 2.27
CA PRO A 269 -1.08 -23.62 1.91
C PRO A 269 -1.23 -23.79 0.38
N GLY A 270 -0.21 -23.39 -0.37
CA GLY A 270 -0.23 -23.46 -1.82
C GLY A 270 -0.46 -24.89 -2.31
N HIS A 271 -0.99 -25.05 -3.52
CA HIS A 271 -1.18 -26.37 -4.12
C HIS A 271 0.19 -27.04 -4.34
N PRO A 272 0.36 -28.35 -4.07
CA PRO A 272 1.67 -29.01 -4.14
C PRO A 272 2.26 -29.03 -5.57
N THR A 273 1.41 -29.01 -6.60
CA THR A 273 1.83 -29.19 -8.00
C THR A 273 1.56 -28.00 -8.93
N LEU A 274 0.73 -27.03 -8.51
CA LEU A 274 0.40 -25.86 -9.33
C LEU A 274 1.23 -24.67 -8.88
N LEU A 275 1.57 -23.78 -9.82
CA LEU A 275 2.10 -22.48 -9.44
C LEU A 275 1.04 -21.69 -8.62
N PRO A 276 1.48 -20.76 -7.76
CA PRO A 276 0.58 -20.00 -6.89
C PRO A 276 -0.55 -19.23 -7.58
N GLY A 277 -0.31 -18.68 -8.77
CA GLY A 277 -1.30 -17.84 -9.44
C GLY A 277 -0.72 -16.85 -10.44
N VAL A 278 -1.52 -15.86 -10.82
CA VAL A 278 -1.11 -14.65 -11.56
C VAL A 278 -1.41 -13.41 -10.75
N PHE A 279 -0.57 -12.39 -10.89
CA PHE A 279 -0.74 -11.08 -10.31
C PHE A 279 -1.08 -10.08 -11.41
N THR A 280 -2.19 -9.38 -11.28
CA THR A 280 -2.75 -8.52 -12.33
C THR A 280 -2.70 -7.04 -11.93
N ILE A 281 -2.60 -6.15 -12.91
CA ILE A 281 -2.68 -4.70 -12.70
C ILE A 281 -3.83 -4.13 -13.53
N PHE A 282 -4.69 -3.36 -12.87
CA PHE A 282 -5.79 -2.63 -13.50
C PHE A 282 -5.67 -1.13 -13.20
N CYS A 283 -6.22 -0.30 -14.07
CA CYS A 283 -6.51 1.11 -13.74
C CYS A 283 -7.91 1.27 -13.13
N PRO A 284 -8.27 2.46 -12.60
CA PRO A 284 -9.60 2.73 -12.04
C PRO A 284 -10.75 2.54 -13.03
N HIS A 285 -10.48 2.68 -14.33
CA HIS A 285 -11.46 2.41 -15.40
C HIS A 285 -11.72 0.91 -15.62
N GLY A 286 -11.02 0.02 -14.89
CA GLY A 286 -11.19 -1.43 -14.98
C GLY A 286 -10.54 -2.08 -16.20
N VAL A 287 -9.59 -1.41 -16.85
CA VAL A 287 -8.77 -1.97 -17.93
C VAL A 287 -7.53 -2.63 -17.34
N CYS A 288 -7.27 -3.88 -17.71
CA CYS A 288 -6.07 -4.62 -17.34
C CYS A 288 -4.87 -4.13 -18.15
N TYR A 289 -3.75 -3.84 -17.49
CA TYR A 289 -2.47 -3.50 -18.14
C TYR A 289 -1.57 -4.71 -18.36
N GLY A 290 -1.88 -5.83 -17.70
CA GLY A 290 -1.13 -7.07 -17.86
C GLY A 290 -1.14 -7.92 -16.59
N PHE A 291 -0.37 -9.00 -16.65
CA PHE A 291 -0.22 -9.93 -15.54
C PHE A 291 1.17 -10.55 -15.48
N GLN A 292 1.56 -11.00 -14.29
CA GLN A 292 2.77 -11.78 -14.04
C GLN A 292 2.42 -13.09 -13.35
N VAL A 293 2.92 -14.21 -13.84
CA VAL A 293 2.80 -15.48 -13.14
C VAL A 293 3.64 -15.43 -11.86
N MET A 294 3.02 -15.82 -10.75
CA MET A 294 3.67 -15.83 -9.45
C MET A 294 4.47 -17.12 -9.26
N PRO A 295 5.80 -17.06 -9.11
CA PRO A 295 6.62 -18.24 -8.89
C PRO A 295 6.38 -18.88 -7.51
N ASN A 296 6.18 -18.02 -6.51
CA ASN A 296 6.02 -18.35 -5.10
C ASN A 296 4.73 -17.72 -4.56
N ASN A 297 4.25 -18.21 -3.42
CA ASN A 297 3.04 -17.69 -2.80
C ASN A 297 3.06 -16.17 -2.74
N GLU A 298 1.87 -15.59 -2.92
CA GLU A 298 1.70 -14.15 -2.98
C GLU A 298 2.42 -13.45 -1.83
N SER A 299 3.30 -12.53 -2.22
CA SER A 299 4.27 -11.86 -1.38
C SER A 299 4.37 -10.42 -1.90
N PRO A 300 4.63 -9.42 -1.02
CA PRO A 300 4.91 -8.05 -1.45
C PRO A 300 6.01 -7.93 -2.51
N ASN A 301 6.86 -8.96 -2.66
CA ASN A 301 7.91 -8.98 -3.69
C ASN A 301 7.35 -8.92 -5.12
N VAL A 302 6.22 -9.56 -5.42
CA VAL A 302 5.66 -9.58 -6.78
C VAL A 302 5.22 -8.18 -7.22
N PRO A 303 4.29 -7.50 -6.52
CA PRO A 303 3.93 -6.13 -6.84
C PRO A 303 5.13 -5.18 -6.82
N PHE A 304 6.02 -5.28 -5.83
CA PHE A 304 7.25 -4.45 -5.80
C PHE A 304 8.10 -4.64 -7.08
N THR A 305 8.31 -5.88 -7.50
CA THR A 305 9.07 -6.21 -8.71
C THR A 305 8.42 -5.60 -9.94
N ILE A 306 7.10 -5.75 -10.09
CA ILE A 306 6.37 -5.15 -11.22
C ILE A 306 6.52 -3.62 -11.22
N LEU A 307 6.29 -2.97 -10.07
CA LEU A 307 6.39 -1.52 -9.92
C LEU A 307 7.78 -1.01 -10.29
N ARG A 308 8.84 -1.66 -9.76
CA ARG A 308 10.22 -1.20 -9.98
C ARG A 308 10.73 -1.46 -11.40
N THR A 309 10.29 -2.55 -12.02
CA THR A 309 10.80 -2.98 -13.33
C THR A 309 10.04 -2.37 -14.50
N ARG A 310 8.78 -1.98 -14.32
CA ARG A 310 7.91 -1.58 -15.44
C ARG A 310 7.48 -0.12 -15.43
N PHE A 311 7.65 0.57 -14.31
CA PHE A 311 7.28 1.98 -14.19
C PHE A 311 8.52 2.87 -14.12
N LYS A 312 8.55 3.94 -14.92
CA LYS A 312 9.60 4.96 -14.88
C LYS A 312 9.57 5.74 -13.56
N LYS A 313 8.35 6.08 -13.12
CA LYS A 313 8.03 6.65 -11.82
C LYS A 313 6.97 5.79 -11.16
N ALA A 314 7.03 5.59 -9.85
CA ALA A 314 6.01 4.83 -9.16
C ALA A 314 4.61 5.46 -9.38
N PRO A 315 3.53 4.65 -9.46
CA PRO A 315 2.17 5.16 -9.44
C PRO A 315 1.95 6.08 -8.25
N LYS A 316 1.15 7.15 -8.41
CA LYS A 316 0.76 8.02 -7.31
C LYS A 316 -0.07 7.27 -6.26
N CYS A 317 -0.87 6.29 -6.68
CA CYS A 317 -1.72 5.52 -5.77
C CYS A 317 -1.73 4.02 -6.12
N VAL A 318 -1.53 3.18 -5.11
CA VAL A 318 -1.59 1.71 -5.22
C VAL A 318 -2.68 1.17 -4.31
N ILE A 319 -3.71 0.57 -4.89
CA ILE A 319 -4.81 -0.09 -4.19
C ILE A 319 -4.59 -1.60 -4.25
N TYR A 320 -4.47 -2.24 -3.09
CA TYR A 320 -4.11 -3.66 -2.97
C TYR A 320 -4.60 -4.26 -1.64
N ASP A 321 -5.06 -5.52 -1.62
CA ASP A 321 -5.53 -6.19 -0.40
C ASP A 321 -4.50 -6.09 0.76
N ASN A 322 -3.22 -6.22 0.45
CA ASN A 322 -2.13 -6.27 1.40
C ASN A 322 -1.21 -5.03 1.26
N ALA A 323 -1.79 -3.90 0.86
CA ALA A 323 -1.12 -2.61 0.66
C ALA A 323 -0.29 -2.17 1.87
N CYS A 324 -0.75 -2.43 3.10
CA CYS A 324 0.00 -2.05 4.32
C CYS A 324 1.36 -2.75 4.44
N LYS A 325 1.48 -3.99 3.97
CA LYS A 325 2.76 -4.70 3.91
C LYS A 325 3.57 -4.27 2.71
N LEU A 326 2.91 -4.06 1.57
CA LEU A 326 3.57 -3.58 0.37
C LEU A 326 4.24 -2.23 0.61
N HIS A 327 3.54 -1.27 1.23
CA HIS A 327 4.09 0.03 1.58
C HIS A 327 5.40 -0.12 2.37
N ALA A 328 5.36 -0.82 3.52
CA ALA A 328 6.55 -1.06 4.33
C ALA A 328 7.66 -1.80 3.57
N TYR A 329 7.31 -2.70 2.66
CA TYR A 329 8.24 -3.43 1.81
C TYR A 329 8.95 -2.52 0.81
N CYS A 330 8.21 -1.60 0.18
CA CYS A 330 8.67 -0.60 -0.78
C CYS A 330 9.64 0.39 -0.14
N ILE A 331 9.22 1.05 0.94
CA ILE A 331 10.05 2.07 1.62
C ILE A 331 11.29 1.47 2.30
N SER A 332 11.35 0.16 2.53
CA SER A 332 12.56 -0.51 3.06
C SER A 332 13.59 -0.86 1.98
N ARG A 333 13.27 -0.62 0.72
CA ARG A 333 14.10 -0.99 -0.43
C ARG A 333 14.44 0.21 -1.27
N ASP A 334 13.44 1.00 -1.64
CA ASP A 334 13.62 2.16 -2.52
C ASP A 334 12.69 3.30 -2.09
N PRO A 335 12.96 3.94 -0.94
CA PRO A 335 12.10 5.00 -0.40
C PRO A 335 11.96 6.18 -1.36
N LEU A 336 13.01 6.58 -2.08
CA LEU A 336 12.91 7.71 -3.03
C LEU A 336 11.99 7.40 -4.21
N PHE A 337 12.05 6.19 -4.77
CA PHE A 337 11.16 5.81 -5.88
C PHE A 337 9.68 5.83 -5.47
N PHE A 338 9.37 5.52 -4.21
CA PHE A 338 8.00 5.45 -3.68
C PHE A 338 7.61 6.65 -2.81
N LYS A 339 8.40 7.74 -2.80
CA LYS A 339 8.16 8.91 -1.94
C LYS A 339 6.79 9.53 -2.15
N ASP A 340 6.37 9.63 -3.41
CA ASP A 340 5.12 10.25 -3.82
C ASP A 340 3.98 9.22 -4.05
N THR A 341 4.18 7.98 -3.61
CA THR A 341 3.19 6.90 -3.73
C THR A 341 2.42 6.71 -2.43
N VAL A 342 1.09 6.81 -2.49
CA VAL A 342 0.20 6.37 -1.42
C VAL A 342 -0.27 4.94 -1.64
N PHE A 343 -0.47 4.20 -0.54
CA PHE A 343 -0.90 2.80 -0.55
C PHE A 343 -2.20 2.67 0.22
N TYR A 344 -3.21 2.05 -0.38
CA TYR A 344 -4.50 1.82 0.27
C TYR A 344 -4.96 0.38 0.13
N VAL A 345 -5.66 -0.08 1.16
CA VAL A 345 -6.28 -1.40 1.19
C VAL A 345 -7.59 -1.33 0.42
N ASP A 346 -7.83 -2.34 -0.42
CA ASP A 346 -9.13 -2.49 -1.10
C ASP A 346 -10.27 -2.56 -0.06
N ARG A 347 -11.37 -1.84 -0.34
CA ARG A 347 -12.51 -1.68 0.57
C ARG A 347 -13.12 -3.00 1.01
N LEU A 348 -13.17 -4.00 0.13
CA LEU A 348 -13.71 -5.32 0.49
C LEU A 348 -12.87 -6.01 1.57
N HIS A 349 -11.56 -5.76 1.57
CA HIS A 349 -10.61 -6.45 2.42
C HIS A 349 -10.32 -5.71 3.73
N TRP A 350 -10.72 -4.44 3.84
CA TRP A 350 -10.38 -3.58 4.98
C TRP A 350 -10.77 -4.15 6.35
N ASP A 351 -11.89 -4.85 6.46
CA ASP A 351 -12.34 -5.46 7.72
C ASP A 351 -11.36 -6.51 8.27
N ASN A 352 -10.54 -7.10 7.40
CA ASN A 352 -9.48 -8.03 7.78
C ASN A 352 -8.23 -7.33 8.34
N HIS A 353 -8.12 -6.00 8.19
CA HIS A 353 -6.98 -5.19 8.61
C HIS A 353 -7.20 -4.64 10.02
N LYS A 354 -7.05 -5.53 11.00
CA LYS A 354 -7.34 -5.25 12.42
C LYS A 354 -6.18 -4.59 13.18
N GLY A 355 -4.96 -4.72 12.67
CA GLY A 355 -3.74 -4.20 13.30
C GLY A 355 -3.00 -3.18 12.45
N CYS A 356 -3.64 -2.61 11.43
CA CYS A 356 -3.04 -1.60 10.54
C CYS A 356 -3.58 -0.21 10.89
N SER A 357 -2.82 0.83 10.54
CA SER A 357 -3.27 2.21 10.65
C SER A 357 -4.55 2.42 9.83
N LEU A 358 -5.51 3.20 10.34
CA LEU A 358 -6.69 3.60 9.58
C LEU A 358 -6.33 4.38 8.32
N ALA A 359 -5.12 4.96 8.26
CA ALA A 359 -4.64 5.67 7.08
C ALA A 359 -4.57 4.80 5.80
N TYR A 360 -4.58 3.47 5.93
CA TYR A 360 -4.68 2.56 4.78
C TYR A 360 -6.14 2.34 4.29
N ASP A 361 -7.15 2.80 5.02
CA ASP A 361 -8.55 2.67 4.61
C ASP A 361 -8.85 3.63 3.46
N LEU A 362 -9.00 3.09 2.25
CA LEU A 362 -9.36 3.88 1.07
C LEU A 362 -10.66 4.68 1.27
N SER A 363 -11.57 4.20 2.13
CA SER A 363 -12.88 4.81 2.36
C SER A 363 -12.80 6.14 3.12
N LEU A 364 -11.68 6.43 3.78
CA LEU A 364 -11.48 7.70 4.49
C LEU A 364 -11.14 8.87 3.56
N TYR A 365 -10.78 8.60 2.30
CA TYR A 365 -10.24 9.60 1.39
C TYR A 365 -11.29 10.00 0.34
N PRO A 366 -11.89 11.21 0.44
CA PRO A 366 -12.98 11.66 -0.43
C PRO A 366 -12.61 11.64 -1.92
N MET A 367 -11.37 12.02 -2.23
CA MET A 367 -10.84 12.05 -3.59
C MET A 367 -10.86 10.68 -4.30
N TYR A 368 -10.94 9.56 -3.58
CA TYR A 368 -10.95 8.21 -4.16
C TYR A 368 -12.31 7.52 -4.09
N THR A 369 -13.37 8.21 -3.65
CA THR A 369 -14.73 7.65 -3.51
C THR A 369 -15.29 7.06 -4.80
N HIS A 370 -14.96 7.66 -5.94
CA HIS A 370 -15.42 7.22 -7.27
C HIS A 370 -14.70 5.96 -7.78
N ILE A 371 -13.59 5.55 -7.17
CA ILE A 371 -12.80 4.41 -7.64
C ILE A 371 -13.46 3.10 -7.22
N ASN A 372 -13.77 2.22 -8.18
CA ASN A 372 -14.16 0.84 -7.88
C ASN A 372 -12.92 0.01 -7.51
N SER A 373 -12.57 -0.04 -6.22
CA SER A 373 -11.42 -0.81 -5.71
C SER A 373 -11.56 -2.33 -5.89
N GLN A 374 -12.78 -2.82 -6.15
CA GLN A 374 -13.08 -4.24 -6.34
C GLN A 374 -12.94 -4.70 -7.80
N CYS A 375 -12.47 -3.84 -8.71
CA CYS A 375 -12.39 -4.19 -10.13
C CYS A 375 -11.52 -5.43 -10.37
N ASN A 376 -10.47 -5.62 -9.56
CA ASN A 376 -9.60 -6.78 -9.66
C ASN A 376 -10.31 -8.06 -9.20
N GLU A 377 -11.03 -8.02 -8.07
CA GLU A 377 -11.83 -9.16 -7.59
C GLU A 377 -12.87 -9.61 -8.64
N GLN A 378 -13.53 -8.65 -9.31
CA GLN A 378 -14.48 -8.94 -10.39
C GLN A 378 -13.79 -9.62 -11.60
N ALA A 379 -12.59 -9.17 -11.96
CA ALA A 379 -11.80 -9.79 -13.02
C ALA A 379 -11.28 -11.18 -12.62
N ASN A 380 -10.83 -11.32 -11.38
CA ASN A 380 -10.34 -12.56 -10.78
C ASN A 380 -11.44 -13.62 -10.74
N ALA A 381 -12.66 -13.26 -10.35
CA ALA A 381 -13.82 -14.16 -10.42
C ALA A 381 -14.10 -14.65 -11.85
N GLY A 382 -13.81 -13.82 -12.85
CA GLY A 382 -13.84 -14.20 -14.26
C GLY A 382 -12.76 -15.22 -14.63
N LEU A 383 -11.51 -14.95 -14.26
CA LEU A 383 -10.36 -15.84 -14.50
C LEU A 383 -10.53 -17.20 -13.82
N GLN A 384 -11.12 -17.23 -12.62
CA GLN A 384 -11.38 -18.49 -11.90
C GLN A 384 -12.29 -19.45 -12.70
N ARG A 385 -13.15 -18.95 -13.60
CA ARG A 385 -14.00 -19.80 -14.45
C ARG A 385 -13.23 -20.60 -15.50
N ILE A 386 -12.05 -20.13 -15.89
CA ILE A 386 -11.19 -20.82 -16.88
C ILE A 386 -9.99 -21.49 -16.22
N LYS A 387 -9.91 -21.47 -14.88
CA LYS A 387 -8.79 -22.01 -14.10
C LYS A 387 -8.47 -23.46 -14.44
N ASP A 388 -9.49 -24.33 -14.49
CA ASP A 388 -9.27 -25.76 -14.71
C ASP A 388 -8.70 -26.02 -16.11
N GLN A 389 -9.15 -25.27 -17.12
CA GLN A 389 -8.62 -25.37 -18.49
C GLN A 389 -7.16 -24.90 -18.54
N LEU A 390 -6.86 -23.78 -17.90
CA LEU A 390 -5.51 -23.20 -17.83
C LEU A 390 -4.52 -24.09 -17.05
N SER A 391 -5.00 -24.80 -16.02
CA SER A 391 -4.16 -25.55 -15.08
C SER A 391 -3.37 -26.70 -15.73
N TYR A 392 -3.85 -27.24 -16.84
CA TYR A 392 -3.23 -28.38 -17.53
C TYR A 392 -2.49 -28.00 -18.82
N MET A 393 -2.37 -26.70 -19.11
CA MET A 393 -1.63 -26.20 -20.28
C MET A 393 -0.12 -26.19 -20.06
N THR A 394 0.64 -26.18 -21.15
CA THR A 394 2.05 -25.76 -21.14
C THR A 394 2.15 -24.27 -20.81
N ALA A 395 3.31 -23.79 -20.40
CA ALA A 395 3.50 -22.38 -20.05
C ALA A 395 3.12 -21.43 -21.20
N ASP A 396 3.58 -21.70 -22.42
CA ASP A 396 3.26 -20.88 -23.60
C ASP A 396 1.76 -20.81 -23.87
N ASN A 397 1.08 -21.97 -23.82
CA ASN A 397 -0.36 -22.04 -24.01
C ASN A 397 -1.09 -21.30 -22.87
N PHE A 398 -0.65 -21.45 -21.62
CA PHE A 398 -1.19 -20.71 -20.50
C PHE A 398 -1.07 -19.20 -20.73
N MET A 399 0.12 -18.72 -21.09
CA MET A 399 0.38 -17.30 -21.33
C MET A 399 -0.50 -16.77 -22.46
N PHE A 400 -0.61 -17.50 -23.58
CA PHE A 400 -1.49 -17.13 -24.69
C PHE A 400 -2.96 -17.08 -24.29
N HIS A 401 -3.50 -18.14 -23.68
CA HIS A 401 -4.92 -18.22 -23.34
C HIS A 401 -5.33 -17.24 -22.23
N CYS A 402 -4.47 -17.04 -21.23
CA CYS A 402 -4.69 -16.03 -20.19
C CYS A 402 -4.70 -14.61 -20.79
N SER A 403 -3.73 -14.31 -21.67
CA SER A 403 -3.65 -13.02 -22.38
C SER A 403 -4.86 -12.80 -23.26
N LEU A 404 -5.31 -13.80 -24.02
CA LEU A 404 -6.50 -13.74 -24.88
C LEU A 404 -7.78 -13.47 -24.06
N TYR A 405 -7.93 -14.13 -22.91
CA TYR A 405 -9.08 -13.91 -22.04
C TYR A 405 -9.13 -12.47 -21.52
N LEU A 406 -8.01 -11.98 -20.97
CA LEU A 406 -7.90 -10.62 -20.44
C LEU A 406 -8.04 -9.58 -21.55
N TRP A 407 -7.47 -9.82 -22.72
CA TRP A 407 -7.65 -9.00 -23.92
C TRP A 407 -9.14 -8.84 -24.26
N ASN A 408 -9.87 -9.95 -24.37
CA ASN A 408 -11.30 -9.92 -24.71
C ASN A 408 -12.10 -9.14 -23.65
N LYS A 409 -11.77 -9.31 -22.35
CA LYS A 409 -12.38 -8.52 -21.27
C LYS A 409 -12.10 -7.02 -21.42
N ASN A 410 -10.86 -6.65 -21.74
CA ASN A 410 -10.50 -5.27 -21.95
C ASN A 410 -11.20 -4.67 -23.17
N ILE A 411 -11.28 -5.37 -24.30
CA ILE A 411 -11.98 -4.87 -25.50
C ILE A 411 -13.43 -4.52 -25.18
N ILE A 412 -14.14 -5.41 -24.48
CA ILE A 412 -15.52 -5.14 -24.03
C ILE A 412 -15.56 -3.91 -23.12
N LYS A 413 -14.58 -3.76 -22.21
CA LYS A 413 -14.51 -2.62 -21.29
C LYS A 413 -14.26 -1.31 -22.04
N LEU A 414 -13.31 -1.29 -22.97
CA LEU A 414 -12.94 -0.14 -23.80
C LEU A 414 -14.10 0.31 -24.70
N GLN A 415 -14.82 -0.64 -25.31
CA GLN A 415 -16.04 -0.34 -26.07
C GLN A 415 -17.12 0.30 -25.19
N GLY A 416 -17.25 -0.16 -23.94
CA GLY A 416 -18.15 0.45 -22.96
C GLY A 416 -17.74 1.88 -22.61
N LEU A 417 -16.45 2.14 -22.40
CA LEU A 417 -15.92 3.48 -22.10
C LEU A 417 -16.11 4.46 -23.27
N ALA A 418 -15.93 4.01 -24.51
CA ALA A 418 -16.15 4.83 -25.70
C ALA A 418 -17.61 5.30 -25.86
N LYS A 419 -18.58 4.50 -25.40
CA LYS A 419 -20.01 4.84 -25.46
C LYS A 419 -20.48 5.84 -24.41
N VAL A 420 -19.67 6.08 -23.37
CA VAL A 420 -19.99 7.07 -22.31
C VAL A 420 -19.54 8.48 -22.70
N ILE A 421 -18.68 8.59 -23.72
CA ILE A 421 -18.12 9.87 -24.21
C ILE A 421 -18.96 10.48 -25.35
N GLN A 422 -19.85 9.68 -25.97
CA GLN A 422 -20.87 10.13 -26.92
C GLN A 422 -22.18 10.41 -26.19
#